data_AF-M5CHB9-F1
#
_entry.id   AF-M5CHB9-F1
#
_cell.length_a   1.000
_cell.length_b   1.000
_cell.length_c   1.000
_cell.angle_alpha   90.00
_cell.angle_beta   90.00
_cell.angle_gamma   90.00
#
_symmetry.space_group_name_H-M   'P 1'
#
loop_
_entity.id
_entity.type
_entity.pdbx_description
1 polymer ?
#
loop_
_entity_poly.entity_id
_entity_poly.type
_entity_poly.pdbx_seq_one_letter_code
_entity_poly.pdbx_strand_id
1 'polypeptide(L)'
;MDRLVQQYNTVLQNIVADYKTKNYKDFAVIWQPPNLPFKSYPIQAVSSVDCFHPSSDAHARIAAGLWNRLTLDTAARAAPFTWEETPTFRCLEESDRIQT
;
A
#
# COMPACT_ATOMS: atom_id res chain seq x y z
N MET A 1 -0.05 4.74 19.31
CA MET A 1 0.75 4.23 18.17
C MET A 1 0.67 5.13 16.95
N ASP A 2 -0.49 5.75 16.68
CA ASP A 2 -0.74 6.53 15.46
C ASP A 2 0.30 7.63 15.20
N ARG A 3 0.72 8.37 16.23
CA ARG A 3 1.79 9.37 16.13
C ARG A 3 3.13 8.79 15.66
N LEU A 4 3.52 7.62 16.17
CA LEU A 4 4.78 6.97 15.78
C LEU A 4 4.70 6.46 14.33
N VAL A 5 3.55 5.92 13.92
CA VAL A 5 3.32 5.50 12.54
C VAL A 5 3.40 6.70 11.58
N GLN A 6 2.82 7.85 11.95
CA GLN A 6 2.92 9.08 11.17
C GLN A 6 4.38 9.53 11.04
N GLN A 7 5.14 9.57 12.14
CA GLN A 7 6.56 9.94 12.12
C GLN A 7 7.39 8.98 11.27
N TYR A 8 7.13 7.67 11.36
CA TYR A 8 7.77 6.66 10.52
C TYR A 8 7.47 6.89 9.03
N ASN A 9 6.21 7.13 8.68
CA ASN A 9 5.82 7.43 7.31
C ASN A 9 6.46 8.72 6.78
N THR A 10 6.60 9.76 7.61
CA THR A 10 7.33 10.98 7.22
C THR A 10 8.78 10.67 6.86
N VAL A 11 9.46 9.82 7.63
CA VAL A 11 10.84 9.41 7.31
C VAL A 11 10.89 8.61 6.00
N LEU A 12 9.96 7.69 5.76
CA LEU A 12 9.89 6.95 4.49
C LEU A 12 9.65 7.87 3.29
N GLN A 13 8.76 8.85 3.43
CA GLN A 13 8.50 9.84 2.37
C GLN A 13 9.73 10.71 2.08
N ASN A 14 10.51 11.05 3.10
CA ASN A 14 11.78 11.77 2.91
C ASN A 14 12.80 10.93 2.12
N ILE A 15 12.85 9.61 2.33
CA ILE A 15 13.68 8.70 1.54
C ILE A 15 13.23 8.71 0.07
N VAL A 16 11.92 8.63 -0.19
CA VAL A 16 11.38 8.75 -1.56
C VAL A 16 11.80 10.07 -2.21
N ALA A 17 11.68 11.18 -1.48
CA ALA A 17 12.07 12.49 -1.96
C ALA A 17 13.57 12.57 -2.29
N ASP A 18 14.45 12.04 -1.44
CA ASP A 18 15.89 11.96 -1.71
C ASP A 18 16.19 11.16 -2.98
N TYR A 19 15.61 9.96 -3.13
CA TYR A 19 15.84 9.12 -4.31
C TYR A 19 15.32 9.75 -5.60
N LYS A 20 14.22 10.50 -5.54
CA LYS A 20 13.73 11.27 -6.69
C LYS A 20 14.77 12.29 -7.19
N THR A 21 15.55 12.91 -6.29
CA THR A 21 16.62 13.84 -6.72
C THR A 21 17.78 13.14 -7.43
N LYS A 22 17.99 11.83 -7.20
CA LYS A 22 19.08 11.06 -7.83
C LYS A 22 18.81 10.74 -9.31
N ASN A 23 17.55 10.79 -9.75
CA ASN A 23 17.14 10.63 -11.16
C ASN A 23 17.70 9.36 -11.84
N TYR A 24 17.70 8.23 -11.13
CA TYR A 24 18.08 6.93 -11.69
C TYR A 24 17.16 6.56 -12.86
N LYS A 25 17.71 5.82 -13.85
CA LYS A 25 16.99 5.45 -15.08
C LYS A 25 16.45 4.03 -15.06
N ASP A 26 16.97 3.21 -14.17
CA ASP A 26 16.74 1.77 -14.03
C ASP A 26 16.16 1.39 -12.66
N PHE A 27 15.96 2.37 -11.78
CA PHE A 27 15.48 2.16 -10.42
C PHE A 27 14.57 3.31 -9.96
N ALA A 28 13.48 2.95 -9.28
CA ALA A 28 12.52 3.90 -8.73
C ALA A 28 12.17 3.50 -7.29
N VAL A 29 11.94 4.51 -6.45
CA VAL A 29 11.45 4.32 -5.07
C VAL A 29 10.09 5.01 -4.94
N ILE A 30 9.12 4.28 -4.40
CA ILE A 30 7.79 4.81 -4.11
C ILE A 30 7.44 4.56 -2.65
N TRP A 31 6.58 5.41 -2.09
CA TRP A 31 5.94 5.16 -0.81
C TRP A 31 4.51 4.71 -1.05
N GLN A 32 4.16 3.57 -0.46
CA GLN A 32 2.86 2.94 -0.60
C GLN A 32 2.46 2.28 0.73
N PRO A 33 1.76 3.00 1.62
CA PRO A 33 1.34 2.44 2.90
C PRO A 33 0.09 1.57 2.71
N PRO A 34 0.00 0.39 3.35
CA PRO A 34 -1.24 -0.38 3.42
C PRO A 34 -2.16 0.24 4.49
N ASN A 35 -2.88 1.30 4.14
CA ASN A 35 -3.82 1.96 5.04
C ASN A 35 -5.09 1.11 5.23
N LEU A 36 -5.07 0.24 6.24
CA LEU A 36 -6.08 -0.79 6.47
C LEU A 36 -6.99 -0.41 7.64
N PRO A 37 -8.24 0.01 7.39
CA PRO A 37 -9.21 0.26 8.45
C PRO A 37 -9.78 -1.07 9.00
N PHE A 38 -8.95 -1.87 9.69
CA PHE A 38 -9.32 -3.20 10.21
C PHE A 38 -10.63 -3.23 11.02
N LYS A 39 -10.96 -2.13 11.71
CA LYS A 39 -12.24 -2.00 12.45
C LYS A 39 -13.49 -2.10 11.57
N SER A 40 -13.36 -1.79 10.28
CA SER A 40 -14.45 -1.92 9.29
C SER A 40 -14.44 -3.26 8.54
N TYR A 41 -13.44 -4.11 8.79
CA TYR A 41 -13.30 -5.38 8.09
C TYR A 41 -13.96 -6.52 8.86
N PRO A 42 -14.31 -7.64 8.19
CA PRO A 42 -14.77 -8.84 8.87
C PRO A 42 -13.72 -9.37 9.86
N ILE A 43 -14.16 -10.10 10.90
CA ILE A 43 -13.25 -10.66 11.92
C ILE A 43 -12.21 -11.63 11.31
N GLN A 44 -12.55 -12.25 10.18
CA GLN A 44 -11.68 -13.13 9.41
C GLN A 44 -10.51 -12.40 8.74
N ALA A 45 -10.49 -11.06 8.75
CA ALA A 45 -9.37 -10.27 8.26
C ALA A 45 -8.13 -10.36 9.15
N VAL A 46 -8.26 -10.82 10.39
CA VAL A 46 -7.14 -11.10 11.29
C VAL A 46 -6.95 -12.59 11.51
N SER A 47 -5.71 -12.99 11.79
CA SER A 47 -5.33 -14.37 12.09
C SER A 47 -6.13 -14.90 13.28
N SER A 48 -6.68 -16.12 13.15
CA SER A 48 -7.35 -16.80 14.26
C SER A 48 -6.39 -17.31 15.34
N VAL A 49 -5.08 -17.25 15.09
CA VAL A 49 -4.04 -17.70 16.04
C VAL A 49 -3.72 -16.62 17.06
N ASP A 50 -3.64 -15.36 16.63
CA ASP A 50 -3.18 -14.24 17.47
C ASP A 50 -4.09 -13.01 17.46
N CYS A 51 -5.14 -12.99 16.62
CA CYS A 51 -6.07 -11.88 16.46
C CYS A 51 -5.40 -10.53 16.13
N PHE A 52 -4.20 -10.57 15.56
CA PHE A 52 -3.37 -9.39 15.32
C PHE A 52 -2.85 -9.31 13.89
N HIS A 53 -2.17 -10.37 13.41
CA HIS A 53 -1.64 -10.36 12.06
C HIS A 53 -2.78 -10.43 11.04
N PRO A 54 -2.62 -9.83 9.84
CA PRO A 54 -3.57 -10.05 8.76
C PRO A 54 -3.70 -11.56 8.47
N SER A 55 -4.92 -12.03 8.24
CA SER A 55 -5.14 -13.41 7.79
C SER A 55 -4.62 -13.59 6.35
N SER A 56 -4.55 -14.84 5.88
CA SER A 56 -4.23 -15.12 4.47
C SER A 56 -5.21 -14.43 3.50
N ASP A 57 -6.49 -14.31 3.87
CA ASP A 57 -7.50 -13.62 3.05
C ASP A 57 -7.24 -12.10 3.02
N ALA A 58 -6.94 -11.50 4.16
CA ALA A 58 -6.56 -10.08 4.21
C ALA A 58 -5.26 -9.81 3.44
N HIS A 59 -4.26 -10.69 3.53
CA HIS A 59 -3.04 -10.58 2.73
C HIS A 59 -3.33 -10.59 1.22
N ALA A 60 -4.23 -11.44 0.73
CA ALA A 60 -4.61 -11.46 -0.68
C ALA A 60 -5.23 -10.13 -1.14
N ARG A 61 -6.10 -9.52 -0.31
CA ARG A 61 -6.72 -8.21 -0.59
C ARG A 61 -5.73 -7.07 -0.53
N ILE A 62 -4.81 -7.08 0.45
CA ILE A 62 -3.71 -6.11 0.54
C ILE A 62 -2.86 -6.19 -0.72
N ALA A 63 -2.48 -7.39 -1.17
CA ALA A 63 -1.68 -7.58 -2.37
C ALA A 63 -2.39 -7.04 -3.63
N ALA A 64 -3.67 -7.38 -3.83
CA ALA A 64 -4.47 -6.86 -4.94
C ALA A 64 -4.59 -5.32 -4.90
N GLY A 65 -4.89 -4.76 -3.74
CA GLY A 65 -5.02 -3.32 -3.60
C GLY A 65 -3.70 -2.56 -3.77
N LEU A 66 -2.56 -3.18 -3.41
CA LEU A 66 -1.23 -2.64 -3.67
C LEU A 66 -0.95 -2.63 -5.17
N TRP A 67 -1.19 -3.75 -5.85
CA TRP A 67 -1.03 -3.89 -7.29
C TRP A 67 -1.84 -2.84 -8.07
N ASN A 68 -3.14 -2.72 -7.75
CA ASN A 68 -4.05 -1.81 -8.45
C ASN A 68 -3.68 -0.33 -8.31
N ARG A 69 -2.92 0.01 -7.26
CA ARG A 69 -2.54 1.39 -6.93
C ARG A 69 -1.07 1.69 -7.21
N LEU A 70 -0.26 0.69 -7.58
CA LEU A 70 1.20 0.78 -7.68
C LEU A 70 1.67 2.01 -8.49
N THR A 71 0.96 2.28 -9.58
CA THR A 71 1.32 3.24 -10.62
C THR A 71 0.63 4.59 -10.46
N LEU A 72 -0.27 4.71 -9.48
CA LEU A 72 -1.01 5.93 -9.19
C LEU A 72 -0.14 6.94 -8.45
N ASP A 73 -0.66 8.15 -8.25
CA ASP A 73 0.01 9.15 -7.44
C ASP A 73 0.09 8.76 -5.95
N THR A 74 0.89 9.51 -5.20
CA THR A 74 1.13 9.27 -3.78
C THR A 74 -0.14 9.35 -2.92
N ALA A 75 -1.10 10.21 -3.25
CA ALA A 75 -2.33 10.35 -2.49
C ALA A 75 -3.24 9.12 -2.69
N ALA A 76 -3.39 8.68 -3.94
CA ALA A 76 -4.15 7.49 -4.29
C ALA A 76 -3.54 6.22 -3.70
N ARG A 77 -2.20 6.11 -3.66
CA ARG A 77 -1.50 5.01 -2.97
C ARG A 77 -1.71 4.99 -1.46
N ALA A 78 -1.95 6.14 -0.84
CA ALA A 78 -2.14 6.26 0.61
C ALA A 78 -3.62 6.17 1.04
N ALA A 79 -4.54 6.13 0.08
CA ALA A 79 -5.97 6.02 0.36
C ALA A 79 -6.28 4.74 1.17
N PRO A 80 -7.26 4.80 2.08
CA PRO A 80 -7.72 3.61 2.79
C PRO A 80 -8.13 2.50 1.83
N PHE A 81 -7.75 1.27 2.16
CA PHE A 81 -8.17 0.10 1.41
C PHE A 81 -9.62 -0.22 1.77
N THR A 82 -10.45 -0.44 0.76
CA THR A 82 -11.81 -0.95 0.95
C THR A 82 -11.75 -2.48 0.97
N TRP A 83 -12.55 -3.09 1.84
CA TRP A 83 -12.75 -4.54 1.78
C TRP A 83 -13.61 -4.87 0.55
N GLU A 84 -12.98 -5.42 -0.48
CA GLU A 84 -13.67 -6.07 -1.60
C GLU A 84 -13.90 -7.53 -1.21
N GLU A 85 -15.06 -8.14 -1.51
CA GLU A 85 -15.29 -9.58 -1.24
C GLU A 85 -14.49 -10.49 -2.18
N THR A 86 -14.36 -10.08 -3.45
CA THR A 86 -13.54 -10.76 -4.45
C THR A 86 -12.48 -9.77 -4.93
N PRO A 87 -11.18 -10.04 -4.73
CA PRO A 87 -10.13 -9.11 -5.17
C PRO A 87 -10.13 -8.99 -6.69
N THR A 88 -10.13 -7.76 -7.17
CA THR A 88 -9.92 -7.46 -8.59
C THR A 88 -8.48 -7.09 -8.86
N PHE A 89 -7.99 -7.35 -10.08
CA PHE A 89 -6.65 -6.98 -10.50
C PHE A 89 -6.72 -6.10 -11.74
N ARG A 90 -6.06 -4.95 -11.67
CA ARG A 90 -5.85 -4.06 -12.80
C ARG A 90 -4.80 -4.67 -13.73
N CYS A 91 -5.14 -4.82 -15.01
CA CYS A 91 -4.13 -5.07 -16.04
C CYS A 91 -3.35 -3.77 -16.27
N LEU A 92 -2.07 -3.75 -15.92
CA LEU A 92 -1.21 -2.59 -16.14
C LEU A 92 -0.75 -2.56 -17.59
N GLU A 93 -0.78 -1.38 -18.19
CA GLU A 93 -0.35 -1.16 -19.56
C GLU A 93 0.95 -0.36 -19.62
N GLU A 94 1.46 -0.12 -20.83
CA GLU A 94 2.68 0.67 -21.05
C GLU A 94 2.57 2.10 -20.49
N SER A 95 1.36 2.67 -20.50
CA SER A 95 1.05 3.98 -19.93
C SER A 95 1.04 3.99 -18.39
N ASP A 96 1.00 2.83 -17.74
CA ASP A 96 0.99 2.67 -16.28
C ASP A 96 2.40 2.57 -15.69
N ARG A 97 3.43 3.05 -16.37
CA ARG A 97 4.77 3.07 -15.77
C ARG A 97 4.79 4.00 -14.56
N ILE A 98 5.53 3.59 -13.52
CA ILE A 98 5.80 4.41 -12.36
C ILE A 98 6.45 5.72 -12.83
N GLN A 99 5.78 6.84 -12.57
CA GLN A 99 6.26 8.18 -12.87
C GLN A 99 6.95 8.74 -11.61
N THR A 100 8.28 8.72 -11.55
CA THR A 100 9.07 9.30 -10.44
C THR A 100 9.87 10.51 -10.88
#